data_AF-A0AAV5YDH0-F1
#
_entry.id   AF-A0AAV5YDH0-F1
#
_cell.length_a   1.000
_cell.length_b   1.000
_cell.length_c   1.000
_cell.angle_alpha   90.00
_cell.angle_beta   90.00
_cell.angle_gamma   90.00
#
_symmetry.space_group_name_H-M   'P 1'
#
loop_
_entity.id
_entity.type
_entity.pdbx_description
1 polymer ?
#
loop_
_entity_poly.entity_id
_entity_poly.type
_entity_poly.pdbx_seq_one_letter_code
_entity_poly.pdbx_strand_id
1 'polypeptide(L)'
;PSGLLGRLAAVGRRLLGHGPADEAGGRDVTFPLRLSASEAAHGGPRRVTLRRADGDDEVLLTIPAGVRGGTRLRLRGKGRRLEDGERGDAYLVVEVAEGA
;
A
#
# COMPACT_ATOMS: atom_id res chain seq x y z
N PRO A 1 31.72 25.83 -39.70
CA PRO A 1 31.66 25.67 -38.23
C PRO A 1 30.39 26.28 -37.63
N SER A 2 29.37 25.47 -37.36
CA SER A 2 28.22 25.82 -36.53
C SER A 2 27.54 24.52 -36.15
N GLY A 3 27.64 24.15 -34.87
CA GLY A 3 27.06 22.92 -34.34
C GLY A 3 25.57 23.08 -34.09
N LEU A 4 24.83 22.00 -34.25
CA LEU A 4 23.53 21.82 -33.61
C LEU A 4 23.34 20.32 -33.29
N LEU A 5 24.08 19.88 -32.28
CA LEU A 5 23.87 18.61 -31.58
C LEU A 5 22.73 18.85 -30.58
N GLY A 6 21.58 18.21 -30.74
CA GLY A 6 20.52 18.36 -29.75
C GLY A 6 19.27 17.53 -29.97
N ARG A 7 19.16 16.46 -29.18
CA ARG A 7 17.93 15.83 -28.67
C ARG A 7 17.27 14.73 -29.51
N LEU A 8 18.01 13.62 -29.60
CA LEU A 8 17.44 12.29 -29.41
C LEU A 8 16.63 12.18 -28.10
N ALA A 9 15.70 11.21 -28.13
CA ALA A 9 15.12 10.46 -27.01
C ALA A 9 13.96 11.09 -26.21
N ALA A 10 12.75 10.63 -26.52
CA ALA A 10 11.81 10.09 -25.52
C ALA A 10 10.71 9.24 -26.21
N VAL A 11 11.12 8.13 -26.83
CA VAL A 11 10.25 6.95 -26.96
C VAL A 11 10.31 6.23 -25.62
N GLY A 12 9.16 5.98 -24.98
CA GLY A 12 9.18 5.30 -23.68
C GLY A 12 7.81 4.96 -23.08
N ARG A 13 7.13 3.98 -23.67
CA ARG A 13 6.35 2.93 -22.98
C ARG A 13 5.28 3.36 -21.96
N ARG A 14 4.07 3.63 -22.46
CA ARG A 14 2.82 3.56 -21.65
C ARG A 14 2.13 2.20 -21.78
N LEU A 15 2.92 1.14 -21.79
CA LEU A 15 2.46 -0.24 -21.83
C LEU A 15 3.30 -1.03 -20.81
N LEU A 16 2.62 -1.55 -19.79
CA LEU A 16 3.11 -2.34 -18.64
C LEU A 16 3.53 -1.51 -17.41
N GLY A 17 2.69 -1.54 -16.37
CA GLY A 17 3.02 -0.94 -15.08
C GLY A 17 1.92 -1.09 -14.03
N HIS A 18 1.62 -2.34 -13.63
CA HIS A 18 1.06 -2.61 -12.30
C HIS A 18 2.19 -2.37 -11.27
N GLY A 19 2.55 -1.10 -11.06
CA GLY A 19 3.49 -0.61 -10.05
C GLY A 19 2.71 0.06 -8.92
N PRO A 20 3.23 0.07 -7.68
CA PRO A 20 2.42 0.21 -6.48
C PRO A 20 1.70 1.56 -6.47
N ALA A 21 0.48 1.59 -5.93
CA ALA A 21 -0.18 2.86 -5.59
C ALA A 21 0.50 3.44 -4.34
N ASP A 22 1.77 3.78 -4.53
CA ASP A 22 2.71 4.45 -3.66
C ASP A 22 3.19 5.66 -4.46
N GLU A 23 2.26 6.55 -4.78
CA GLU A 23 2.63 7.85 -5.29
C GLU A 23 3.19 8.62 -4.10
N ALA A 24 4.51 8.81 -4.12
CA ALA A 24 5.38 9.44 -3.12
C ALA A 24 5.07 10.94 -2.81
N GLY A 25 3.79 11.32 -2.88
CA GLY A 25 3.22 12.60 -2.44
C GLY A 25 1.72 12.51 -2.11
N GLY A 26 1.15 11.29 -2.10
CA GLY A 26 -0.26 11.04 -1.88
C GLY A 26 -0.63 10.97 -0.39
N ARG A 27 -1.86 11.38 -0.09
CA ARG A 27 -2.52 11.20 1.23
C ARG A 27 -2.60 9.76 1.71
N ASP A 28 -2.35 8.82 0.80
CA ASP A 28 -2.48 7.40 1.01
C ASP A 28 -1.19 6.80 1.58
N VAL A 29 -1.34 5.84 2.49
CA VAL A 29 -0.21 5.18 3.16
C VAL A 29 -0.31 3.67 2.99
N THR A 30 0.82 2.99 2.90
CA THR A 30 0.85 1.53 2.77
C THR A 30 1.56 0.91 3.97
N PHE A 31 0.95 -0.11 4.58
CA PHE A 31 1.52 -0.88 5.68
C PHE A 31 1.58 -2.38 5.34
N PRO A 32 2.67 -3.08 5.66
CA PRO A 32 2.69 -4.53 5.58
C PRO A 32 1.82 -5.17 6.67
N LEU A 33 0.95 -6.10 6.28
CA LEU A 33 0.17 -6.95 7.17
C LEU A 33 0.74 -8.35 7.15
N ARG A 34 1.52 -8.68 8.17
CA ARG A 34 2.11 -10.01 8.34
C ARG A 34 1.06 -10.97 8.90
N LEU A 35 0.75 -12.00 8.13
CA LEU A 35 -0.14 -13.08 8.52
C LEU A 35 0.63 -14.39 8.54
N SER A 36 0.30 -15.25 9.50
CA SER A 36 0.71 -16.65 9.44
C SER A 36 -0.03 -17.39 8.32
N ALA A 37 0.54 -18.49 7.83
CA ALA A 37 -0.11 -19.35 6.85
C ALA A 37 -1.52 -19.81 7.32
N SER A 38 -1.68 -20.09 8.61
CA SER A 38 -2.99 -20.46 9.19
C SER A 38 -4.00 -19.32 9.15
N GLU A 39 -3.60 -18.10 9.48
CA GLU A 39 -4.48 -16.91 9.41
C GLU A 39 -4.86 -16.58 7.97
N ALA A 40 -3.92 -16.72 7.04
CA ALA A 40 -4.18 -16.51 5.63
C ALA A 40 -5.16 -17.57 5.07
N ALA A 41 -5.04 -18.83 5.52
CA ALA A 41 -5.91 -19.93 5.10
C ALA A 41 -7.33 -19.81 5.66
N HIS A 42 -7.47 -19.62 6.98
CA HIS A 42 -8.78 -19.59 7.63
C HIS A 42 -9.48 -18.23 7.51
N GLY A 43 -8.71 -17.15 7.33
CA GLY A 43 -9.23 -15.79 7.44
C GLY A 43 -9.78 -15.48 8.84
N GLY A 44 -10.50 -14.37 8.95
CA GLY A 44 -11.19 -13.97 10.18
C GLY A 44 -10.92 -12.53 10.62
N PRO A 45 -11.51 -12.11 11.74
CA PRO A 45 -11.29 -10.78 12.30
C PRO A 45 -9.86 -10.64 12.85
N ARG A 46 -9.15 -9.61 12.40
CA ARG A 46 -7.80 -9.27 12.84
C ARG A 46 -7.76 -7.83 13.32
N ARG A 47 -7.21 -7.60 14.51
CA ARG A 47 -6.88 -6.25 14.98
C ARG A 47 -5.50 -5.88 14.48
N VAL A 48 -5.39 -4.70 13.87
CA VAL A 48 -4.13 -4.16 13.37
C VAL A 48 -3.96 -2.77 13.93
N THR A 49 -2.78 -2.51 14.49
CA THR A 49 -2.40 -1.19 14.98
C THR A 49 -1.67 -0.44 13.87
N LEU A 50 -2.29 0.60 13.36
CA LEU A 50 -1.70 1.51 12.38
C LEU A 50 -0.88 2.56 13.11
N ARG A 51 0.45 2.41 13.10
CA ARG A 51 1.36 3.39 13.70
C ARG A 51 1.63 4.50 12.70
N ARG A 52 1.11 5.70 12.95
CA ARG A 52 1.25 6.88 12.06
C ARG A 52 1.96 8.00 12.80
N ALA A 53 2.45 9.00 12.04
CA ALA A 53 3.09 10.18 12.62
C ALA A 53 2.15 11.04 13.50
N ASP A 54 0.84 11.02 13.22
CA ASP A 54 -0.22 11.74 13.95
C ASP A 54 -0.78 10.92 15.15
N GLY A 55 -0.36 9.67 15.32
CA GLY A 55 -0.81 8.77 16.38
C GLY A 55 -1.13 7.35 15.92
N ASP A 56 -1.22 6.45 16.89
CA ASP A 56 -1.60 5.04 16.69
C ASP A 56 -3.12 4.89 16.62
N ASP A 57 -3.61 4.04 15.71
CA ASP A 57 -5.04 3.77 15.54
C ASP A 57 -5.24 2.27 15.39
N GLU A 58 -6.12 1.70 16.20
CA GLU A 58 -6.43 0.29 16.14
C GLU A 58 -7.66 0.05 15.28
N VAL A 59 -7.48 -0.76 14.23
CA VAL A 59 -8.52 -1.10 13.28
C VAL A 59 -8.79 -2.59 13.33
N LEU A 60 -10.06 -2.95 13.53
CA LEU A 60 -10.53 -4.31 13.32
C LEU A 60 -10.88 -4.48 11.83
N LEU A 61 -10.21 -5.41 11.17
CA LEU A 61 -10.46 -5.76 9.78
C LEU A 61 -10.74 -7.25 9.63
N THR A 62 -11.56 -7.60 8.64
CA THR A 62 -11.84 -9.00 8.33
C THR A 62 -10.97 -9.46 7.19
N ILE A 63 -10.13 -10.45 7.45
CA ILE A 63 -9.30 -11.10 6.45
C ILE A 63 -10.15 -12.17 5.76
N PRO A 64 -10.30 -12.14 4.42
CA PRO A 64 -10.97 -13.20 3.72
C PRO A 64 -10.16 -14.52 3.81
N ALA A 65 -10.87 -15.64 3.95
CA ALA A 65 -10.24 -16.95 3.93
C ALA A 65 -9.56 -17.21 2.58
N GLY A 66 -8.37 -17.83 2.61
CA GLY A 66 -7.57 -18.09 1.42
C GLY A 66 -6.88 -16.85 0.83
N VAL A 67 -6.65 -15.81 1.62
CA VAL A 67 -5.90 -14.63 1.18
C VAL A 67 -4.46 -15.02 0.84
N ARG A 68 -3.93 -14.45 -0.24
CA ARG A 68 -2.55 -14.72 -0.69
C ARG A 68 -1.65 -13.52 -0.41
N GLY A 69 -0.34 -13.79 -0.32
CA GLY A 69 0.68 -12.75 -0.28
C GLY A 69 0.53 -11.77 -1.46
N GLY A 70 0.68 -10.48 -1.20
CA GLY A 70 0.46 -9.40 -2.16
C GLY A 70 -0.98 -8.87 -2.21
N THR A 71 -1.93 -9.45 -1.47
CA THR A 71 -3.30 -8.92 -1.42
C THR A 71 -3.32 -7.55 -0.77
N ARG A 72 -4.04 -6.58 -1.36
CA ARG A 72 -4.14 -5.20 -0.85
C ARG A 72 -5.51 -4.94 -0.25
N LEU A 73 -5.56 -4.62 1.04
CA LEU A 73 -6.79 -4.26 1.75
C LEU A 73 -6.83 -2.74 1.97
N ARG A 74 -7.88 -2.06 1.50
CA ARG A 74 -8.03 -0.61 1.64
C ARG A 74 -8.84 -0.27 2.88
N LEU A 75 -8.27 0.57 3.74
CA LEU A 75 -8.89 1.16 4.92
C LEU A 75 -9.17 2.63 4.64
N ARG A 76 -10.44 2.96 4.40
CA ARG A 76 -10.82 4.34 4.04
C ARG A 76 -10.62 5.31 5.20
N GLY A 77 -10.05 6.47 4.93
CA GLY A 77 -9.84 7.52 5.93
C GLY A 77 -8.84 7.17 7.04
N LYS A 78 -8.10 6.06 6.89
CA LYS A 78 -7.07 5.62 7.84
C LYS A 78 -5.66 5.97 7.38
N GLY A 79 -5.52 6.74 6.30
CA GLY A 79 -4.26 7.24 5.80
C GLY A 79 -3.73 8.45 6.54
N ARG A 80 -2.84 9.20 5.87
CA ARG A 80 -2.22 10.39 6.44
C ARG A 80 -3.25 11.52 6.55
N ARG A 81 -3.18 12.29 7.64
CA ARG A 81 -3.92 13.54 7.77
C ARG A 81 -3.26 14.60 6.87
N LEU A 82 -4.07 15.23 6.02
CA LEU A 82 -3.69 16.36 5.19
C LEU A 82 -3.84 17.68 5.95
N GLU A 83 -3.18 18.72 5.44
CA GLU A 83 -3.23 20.07 6.02
C GLU A 83 -4.65 20.66 6.02
N ASP A 84 -5.48 20.28 5.04
CA ASP A 84 -6.89 20.67 4.92
C ASP A 84 -7.81 19.93 5.92
N GLY A 85 -7.27 19.00 6.71
CA GLY A 85 -8.00 18.23 7.71
C GLY A 85 -8.60 16.91 7.21
N GLU A 86 -8.65 16.69 5.89
CA GLU A 86 -9.02 15.41 5.29
C GLU A 86 -8.00 14.30 5.61
N ARG A 87 -8.46 13.05 5.64
CA ARG A 87 -7.58 11.87 5.76
C ARG A 87 -7.59 11.10 4.46
N GLY A 88 -6.40 10.71 4.00
CA GLY A 88 -6.27 9.74 2.92
C GLY A 88 -6.62 8.32 3.36
N ASP A 89 -6.29 7.36 2.51
CA ASP A 89 -6.56 5.94 2.77
C ASP A 89 -5.31 5.19 3.22
N ALA A 90 -5.50 4.14 4.01
CA ALA A 90 -4.43 3.20 4.29
C ALA A 90 -4.61 1.92 3.47
N TYR A 91 -3.52 1.36 2.96
CA TYR A 91 -3.50 0.10 2.26
C TYR A 91 -2.68 -0.89 3.08
N LEU A 92 -3.28 -2.03 3.40
CA LEU A 92 -2.56 -3.14 4.01
C LEU A 92 -2.16 -4.13 2.93
N VAL A 93 -0.86 -4.40 2.80
CA VAL A 93 -0.36 -5.42 1.88
C VAL A 93 -0.11 -6.69 2.67
N VAL A 94 -0.85 -7.74 2.35
CA VAL A 94 -0.72 -9.03 3.02
C VAL A 94 0.63 -9.64 2.68
N GLU A 95 1.41 -9.94 3.70
CA GLU A 95 2.63 -10.73 3.63
C GLU A 95 2.39 -12.02 4.41
N VAL A 96 2.38 -13.15 3.71
CA VAL A 96 2.26 -14.45 4.37
C VAL A 96 3.66 -14.87 4.77
N ALA A 97 3.92 -14.88 6.07
CA ALA A 97 5.14 -15.43 6.63
C ALA A 97 4.88 -16.88 7.04
N GLU A 98 5.69 -17.80 6.52
CA GLU A 98 5.85 -19.13 7.10
C GLU A 98 6.45 -18.89 8.50
N GLY A 99 5.73 -19.30 9.55
CA GLY A 99 5.96 -18.85 10.92
C GLY A 99 7.41 -18.96 11.42
N ALA A 100 7.80 -18.02 12.27
CA ALA A 100 8.95 -18.15 13.17
C ALA A 100 8.59 -19.01 14.40
#